data_AF-A0A418MDB8-F1
#
_entry.id   AF-A0A418MDB8-F1
#
_cell.length_a   1.000
_cell.length_b   1.000
_cell.length_c   1.000
_cell.angle_alpha   90.00
_cell.angle_beta   90.00
_cell.angle_gamma   90.00
#
_symmetry.space_group_name_H-M   'P 1'
#
loop_
_entity.id
_entity.type
_entity.pdbx_description
1 polymer ?
#
loop_
_entity_poly.entity_id
_entity_poly.type
_entity_poly.pdbx_seq_one_letter_code
_entity_poly.pdbx_strand_id
1 'polypeptide(L)'
;MSMNPVSNSDEVPQNMTDKESAEYWDKHELTEDFLLHARPLDDDEMPPKRTEAKTITIRMDVDTLERLQELAEKKHKGYQTLLKQFVIERLYEEEKRMHTF
;
A
#
# COMPACT_ATOMS: atom_id res chain seq x y z
N MET A 1 -19.07 19.69 22.10
CA MET A 1 -18.47 20.88 21.44
C MET A 1 -18.83 20.76 19.96
N SER A 2 -19.33 21.83 19.33
CA SER A 2 -19.53 21.81 17.87
C SER A 2 -18.18 21.92 17.18
N MET A 3 -17.94 21.07 16.19
CA MET A 3 -16.80 21.18 15.29
C MET A 3 -17.02 22.30 14.28
N ASN A 4 -15.94 22.93 13.84
CA ASN A 4 -15.96 23.95 12.79
C ASN A 4 -16.08 23.26 11.42
N PRO A 5 -17.09 23.59 10.61
CA PRO A 5 -17.23 22.99 9.29
C PRO A 5 -16.14 23.50 8.35
N VAL A 6 -15.51 22.60 7.61
CA VAL A 6 -14.59 22.89 6.51
C VAL A 6 -15.29 22.50 5.21
N SER A 7 -15.40 23.45 4.28
CA SER A 7 -16.16 23.29 3.03
C SER A 7 -15.32 23.41 1.77
N ASN A 8 -14.07 23.86 1.89
CA ASN A 8 -13.14 23.94 0.77
C ASN A 8 -11.73 23.48 1.20
N SER A 9 -11.00 22.82 0.29
CA SER A 9 -9.59 22.44 0.47
C SER A 9 -8.67 23.63 0.76
N ASP A 10 -9.00 24.83 0.26
CA ASP A 10 -8.21 26.05 0.50
C ASP A 10 -8.26 26.52 1.97
N GLU A 11 -9.25 26.06 2.74
CA GLU A 11 -9.41 26.37 4.18
C GLU A 11 -8.50 25.52 5.06
N VAL A 12 -7.88 24.46 4.50
CA VAL A 12 -6.96 23.56 5.20
C VAL A 12 -5.52 24.04 5.00
N PRO A 13 -4.83 24.50 6.06
CA PRO A 13 -3.43 24.91 5.94
C PRO A 13 -2.51 23.76 5.50
N GLN A 14 -1.68 24.01 4.48
CA GLN A 14 -0.87 22.97 3.83
C GLN A 14 0.47 22.65 4.53
N ASN A 15 0.97 23.53 5.40
CA ASN A 15 2.30 23.42 6.01
C ASN A 15 2.24 23.20 7.52
N MET A 16 1.40 22.26 7.98
CA MET A 16 1.30 21.90 9.39
C MET A 16 2.30 20.79 9.76
N THR A 17 2.78 20.84 10.99
CA THR A 17 3.36 19.66 11.64
C THR A 17 2.28 18.66 12.04
N ASP A 18 2.63 17.38 12.22
CA ASP A 18 1.69 16.33 12.64
C ASP A 18 0.85 16.72 13.86
N LYS A 19 1.48 17.42 14.82
CA LYS A 19 0.81 17.89 16.04
C LYS A 19 -0.23 18.97 15.75
N GLU A 20 0.12 19.96 14.91
CA GLU A 20 -0.81 21.03 14.52
C GLU A 20 -1.97 20.49 13.71
N SER A 21 -1.73 19.50 12.84
CA SER A 21 -2.78 18.80 12.10
C SER A 21 -3.74 18.08 13.05
N ALA A 22 -3.24 17.36 14.05
CA ALA A 22 -4.09 16.69 15.04
C ALA A 22 -4.98 17.70 15.79
N GLU A 23 -4.41 18.80 16.29
CA GLU A 23 -5.15 19.84 16.99
C GLU A 23 -6.18 20.57 16.09
N TYR A 24 -5.89 20.68 14.80
CA TYR A 24 -6.81 21.23 13.82
C TYR A 24 -8.00 20.27 13.59
N TRP A 25 -7.74 19.00 13.31
CA TRP A 25 -8.79 18.01 13.05
C TRP A 25 -9.63 17.64 14.28
N ASP A 26 -9.12 17.85 15.50
CA ASP A 26 -9.93 17.75 16.73
C ASP A 26 -11.02 18.84 16.81
N LYS A 27 -10.83 19.97 16.11
CA LYS A 27 -11.72 21.14 16.14
C LYS A 27 -12.51 21.34 14.85
N HIS A 28 -12.15 20.66 13.77
CA HIS A 28 -12.71 20.86 12.44
C HIS A 28 -13.30 19.56 11.88
N GLU A 29 -14.40 19.66 11.14
CA GLU A 29 -15.08 18.54 10.49
C GLU A 29 -15.22 18.82 9.00
N LEU A 30 -15.00 17.79 8.17
CA LEU A 30 -15.20 17.87 6.74
C LEU A 30 -16.70 17.83 6.42
N THR A 31 -17.17 18.81 5.65
CA THR A 31 -18.57 18.86 5.21
C THR A 31 -18.78 18.06 3.92
N GLU A 32 -20.04 17.74 3.60
CA GLU A 32 -20.39 17.15 2.29
C GLU A 32 -19.98 18.07 1.13
N ASP A 33 -20.08 19.39 1.31
CA ASP A 33 -19.64 20.38 0.32
C ASP A 33 -18.14 20.24 0.01
N PHE A 34 -17.30 19.95 1.02
CA PHE A 34 -15.88 19.70 0.81
C PHE A 34 -15.63 18.50 -0.12
N LEU A 35 -16.41 17.44 0.06
CA LEU A 35 -16.31 16.23 -0.78
C LEU A 35 -16.80 16.48 -2.20
N LEU A 36 -17.83 17.32 -2.38
CA LEU A 36 -18.35 17.70 -3.71
C LEU A 36 -17.38 18.60 -4.49
N HIS A 37 -16.59 19.42 -3.80
CA HIS A 37 -15.62 20.34 -4.40
C HIS A 37 -14.21 19.75 -4.50
N ALA A 38 -14.02 18.50 -4.07
CA ALA A 38 -12.75 17.81 -4.24
C ALA A 38 -12.44 17.68 -5.73
N ARG A 39 -11.27 18.20 -6.14
CA ARG A 39 -10.82 18.07 -7.53
C ARG A 39 -10.61 16.59 -7.88
N PRO A 40 -10.95 16.13 -9.10
CA PRO A 40 -10.51 14.84 -9.58
C PRO A 40 -8.97 14.81 -9.60
N LEU A 41 -8.39 13.67 -9.23
CA LEU A 41 -6.96 13.43 -9.38
C LEU A 41 -6.65 13.11 -10.84
N ASP A 42 -5.57 13.67 -11.36
CA ASP A 42 -5.06 13.29 -12.67
C ASP A 42 -4.42 11.89 -12.63
N ASP A 43 -4.33 11.20 -13.77
CA ASP A 43 -3.83 9.82 -13.86
C ASP A 43 -2.39 9.67 -13.33
N ASP A 44 -1.58 10.72 -13.41
CA ASP A 44 -0.20 10.78 -12.90
C ASP A 44 -0.12 11.04 -11.38
N GLU A 45 -1.19 11.56 -10.78
CA GLU A 45 -1.33 11.71 -9.32
C GLU A 45 -1.90 10.44 -8.67
N MET A 46 -2.49 9.57 -9.48
CA MET A 46 -3.08 8.32 -9.02
C MET A 46 -1.97 7.28 -8.75
N PRO A 47 -2.09 6.45 -7.68
CA PRO A 47 -1.11 5.40 -7.43
C PRO A 47 -0.98 4.48 -8.66
N PRO A 48 0.23 3.93 -8.90
CA PRO A 48 0.48 3.12 -10.08
C PRO A 48 -0.55 2.00 -10.17
N LYS A 49 -1.12 1.85 -11.38
CA LYS A 49 -2.13 0.83 -11.65
C LYS A 49 -1.60 -0.53 -11.19
N ARG A 50 -2.33 -1.19 -10.30
CA ARG A 50 -1.97 -2.53 -9.81
C ARG A 50 -1.76 -3.43 -11.02
N THR A 51 -0.60 -4.06 -11.11
CA THR A 51 -0.30 -5.04 -12.14
C THR A 51 -1.32 -6.17 -12.09
N GLU A 52 -1.70 -6.68 -13.27
CA GLU A 52 -2.65 -7.79 -13.35
C GLU A 52 -2.07 -9.02 -12.65
N ALA A 53 -2.77 -9.50 -11.62
CA ALA A 53 -2.37 -10.67 -10.85
C ALA A 53 -3.38 -11.80 -11.04
N LYS A 54 -2.89 -13.03 -11.25
CA LYS A 54 -3.71 -14.24 -11.31
C LYS A 54 -3.53 -15.05 -10.02
N THR A 55 -4.65 -15.46 -9.42
CA THR A 55 -4.63 -16.36 -8.27
C THR A 55 -4.37 -17.78 -8.72
N ILE A 56 -3.41 -18.45 -8.09
CA ILE A 56 -3.07 -19.84 -8.34
C ILE A 56 -3.12 -20.64 -7.04
N THR A 57 -3.40 -21.94 -7.14
CA THR A 57 -3.29 -22.87 -6.01
C THR A 57 -2.05 -23.73 -6.21
N ILE A 58 -1.19 -23.80 -5.19
CA ILE A 58 0.03 -24.62 -5.18
C ILE A 58 -0.08 -25.59 -4.00
N ARG A 59 0.22 -26.87 -4.23
CA ARG A 59 0.38 -27.84 -3.14
C ARG A 59 1.84 -27.82 -2.68
N MET A 60 2.04 -27.80 -1.37
CA MET A 60 3.35 -27.92 -0.73
C MET A 60 3.25 -28.97 0.37
N ASP A 61 4.35 -29.66 0.64
CA ASP A 61 4.46 -30.45 1.85
C ASP A 61 4.48 -29.55 3.10
N VAL A 62 4.09 -30.13 4.23
CA VAL A 62 3.90 -29.41 5.49
C VAL A 62 5.23 -28.86 6.01
N ASP A 63 6.30 -29.67 6.00
CA ASP A 63 7.64 -29.29 6.47
C ASP A 63 8.16 -28.04 5.75
N THR A 64 8.06 -28.03 4.41
CA THR A 64 8.52 -26.89 3.61
C THR A 64 7.71 -25.63 3.90
N LEU A 65 6.40 -25.76 4.10
CA LEU A 65 5.54 -24.62 4.45
C LEU A 65 5.89 -24.04 5.83
N GLU A 66 6.09 -24.90 6.83
CA GLU A 66 6.47 -24.49 8.18
C GLU A 66 7.82 -23.77 8.19
N ARG A 67 8.83 -24.33 7.52
CA ARG A 67 10.15 -23.71 7.37
C ARG A 67 10.10 -22.36 6.66
N LEU A 68 9.23 -22.22 5.66
CA LEU A 68 8.99 -20.94 4.98
C LEU A 68 8.37 -19.91 5.93
N GLN A 69 7.40 -20.31 6.75
CA GLN A 69 6.75 -19.43 7.73
C GLN A 69 7.75 -18.96 8.79
N GLU A 70 8.55 -19.86 9.37
CA GLU A 70 9.60 -19.49 10.33
C GLU A 70 10.62 -18.53 9.73
N LEU A 71 11.03 -18.77 8.48
CA LEU A 71 11.98 -17.89 7.80
C LEU A 71 11.38 -16.51 7.50
N ALA A 72 10.09 -16.45 7.17
CA ALA A 72 9.37 -15.21 6.93
C ALA A 72 9.25 -14.37 8.22
N GLU A 73 8.95 -15.02 9.34
CA GLU A 73 8.89 -14.37 10.65
C GLU A 73 10.25 -13.76 11.04
N LYS A 74 11.34 -14.53 10.90
CA LYS A 74 12.72 -14.05 11.12
C LYS A 74 13.09 -12.87 10.22
N LYS A 75 12.45 -12.73 9.07
CA LYS A 75 12.65 -11.62 8.11
C LYS A 75 11.62 -10.50 8.25
N HIS A 76 10.73 -10.58 9.24
CA HIS A 76 9.62 -9.64 9.44
C HIS A 76 8.76 -9.45 8.18
N LYS A 77 8.46 -10.54 7.48
CA LYS A 77 7.66 -10.58 6.25
C LYS A 77 6.54 -11.60 6.37
N GLY A 78 5.44 -11.40 5.62
CA GLY A 78 4.44 -12.44 5.43
C GLY A 78 4.99 -13.59 4.59
N TYR A 79 4.67 -14.85 4.93
CA TYR A 79 5.18 -16.03 4.22
C TYR A 79 4.83 -16.03 2.72
N GLN A 80 3.64 -15.54 2.35
CA GLN A 80 3.25 -15.37 0.95
C GLN A 80 4.12 -14.36 0.21
N THR A 81 4.49 -13.26 0.89
CA THR A 81 5.40 -12.25 0.33
C THR A 81 6.79 -12.83 0.14
N LEU A 82 7.30 -13.59 1.11
CA LEU A 82 8.60 -14.25 1.00
C LEU A 82 8.59 -15.30 -0.13
N LEU A 83 7.53 -16.10 -0.26
CA LEU A 83 7.37 -17.06 -1.35
C LEU A 83 7.43 -16.39 -2.71
N LYS A 84 6.68 -15.29 -2.90
CA LYS A 84 6.70 -14.52 -4.15
C LYS A 84 8.11 -14.01 -4.46
N GLN A 85 8.81 -13.50 -3.46
CA GLN A 85 10.18 -13.01 -3.60
C GLN A 85 11.12 -14.13 -4.10
N PHE A 86 11.06 -15.33 -3.49
CA PHE A 86 11.88 -16.47 -3.94
C PHE A 86 11.58 -16.90 -5.37
N VAL A 87 10.31 -16.91 -5.78
CA VAL A 87 9.93 -17.25 -7.15
C VAL A 87 10.48 -16.23 -8.15
N ILE A 88 10.37 -14.94 -7.84
CA ILE A 88 10.89 -13.86 -8.70
C ILE A 88 12.42 -13.95 -8.83
N GLU A 89 13.11 -14.11 -7.70
CA GLU A 89 14.58 -14.23 -7.68
C GLU A 89 15.04 -15.44 -8.49
N ARG A 90 14.41 -16.61 -8.28
CA ARG A 90 14.78 -17.83 -9.00
C ARG A 90 14.47 -17.75 -10.50
N LEU A 91 13.35 -17.14 -10.89
CA LEU A 91 13.02 -16.92 -12.30
C LEU A 91 14.07 -16.05 -12.97
N TYR A 92 14.42 -14.92 -12.37
CA TYR A 92 15.44 -14.01 -12.90
C TYR A 92 16.79 -14.72 -13.10
N GLU A 93 17.21 -15.53 -12.12
CA GLU A 93 18.45 -16.32 -12.26
C GLU A 93 18.38 -17.34 -13.39
N GLU A 94 17.25 -18.02 -13.57
CA GLU A 94 17.08 -19.01 -14.64
C GLU A 94 17.04 -18.36 -16.03
N GLU A 95 16.32 -17.24 -16.18
CA GLU A 95 16.29 -16.46 -17.41
C GLU A 95 17.70 -16.00 -17.83
N LYS A 96 18.51 -15.57 -16.83
CA LYS A 96 19.91 -15.21 -17.04
C LYS A 96 20.77 -16.41 -17.46
N ARG A 97 20.58 -17.60 -16.87
CA ARG A 97 21.32 -18.82 -17.27
C ARG A 97 20.95 -19.26 -18.68
N MET A 98 19.68 -19.11 -19.07
CA MET A 98 19.17 -19.50 -20.38
C MET A 98 19.50 -18.49 -21.50
N HIS A 99 20.25 -17.41 -21.21
CA HIS A 99 20.52 -16.30 -22.14
C HIS A 99 19.25 -15.76 -22.78
N THR A 100 18.13 -15.80 -22.07
CA THR A 100 16.85 -15.31 -22.58
C THR A 100 16.76 -13.78 -22.50
N PHE A 101 17.83 -13.13 -22.00
CA PHE A 101 18.10 -11.70 -22.07
C PHE A 101 19.60 -11.45 -22.25
#